data_AF-A0A355A1A8-F1
#
_entry.id   AF-A0A355A1A8-F1
#
_cell.length_a   1.000
_cell.length_b   1.000
_cell.length_c   1.000
_cell.angle_alpha   90.00
_cell.angle_beta   90.00
_cell.angle_gamma   90.00
#
_symmetry.space_group_name_H-M   'P 1'
#
loop_
_entity.id
_entity.type
_entity.pdbx_description
1 polymer ?
#
loop_
_entity_poly.entity_id
_entity_poly.type
_entity_poly.pdbx_seq_one_letter_code
_entity_poly.pdbx_strand_id
1 'polypeptide(L)'
;SRSGLAAKYGVTVLNTPGTIDRDYRGEIKVILINHGIDRYQVKRGDRIAQLVIAPVLQVEWVTGEHLGETIRGAGGFGHTGER
;
A
#
# COMPACT_ATOMS: atom_id res chain seq x y z
N SER A 1 -6.27 1.21 -2.35
CA SER A 1 -7.23 2.27 -2.78
C SER A 1 -7.86 1.92 -4.13
N ARG A 2 -8.98 2.56 -4.52
CA ARG A 2 -9.54 2.48 -5.90
C ARG A 2 -9.08 3.69 -6.69
N SER A 3 -8.53 3.48 -7.89
CA SER A 3 -7.96 4.55 -8.73
C SER A 3 -8.95 5.68 -9.02
N GLY A 4 -10.20 5.35 -9.34
CA GLY A 4 -11.23 6.34 -9.63
C GLY A 4 -11.58 7.25 -8.45
N LEU A 5 -11.56 6.75 -7.21
CA LEU A 5 -11.81 7.59 -6.02
C LEU A 5 -10.62 8.51 -5.73
N ALA A 6 -9.41 7.96 -5.85
CA ALA A 6 -8.18 8.72 -5.63
C ALA A 6 -8.01 9.84 -6.65
N ALA A 7 -8.15 9.53 -7.95
CA ALA A 7 -7.89 10.50 -9.02
C ALA A 7 -8.98 11.56 -9.16
N LYS A 8 -10.26 11.21 -8.91
CA LYS A 8 -11.38 12.15 -9.12
C LYS A 8 -11.74 12.95 -7.87
N TYR A 9 -11.55 12.38 -6.69
CA TYR A 9 -12.03 12.97 -5.44
C TYR A 9 -10.94 13.11 -4.37
N GLY A 10 -9.71 12.67 -4.62
CA GLY A 10 -8.64 12.68 -3.61
C GLY A 10 -8.87 11.70 -2.45
N VAL A 11 -9.85 10.80 -2.56
CA VAL A 11 -10.18 9.85 -1.49
C VAL A 11 -9.34 8.59 -1.64
N THR A 12 -8.54 8.31 -0.62
CA THR A 12 -7.62 7.16 -0.58
C THR A 12 -7.79 6.38 0.72
N VAL A 13 -7.06 5.26 0.82
CA VAL A 13 -6.95 4.49 2.06
C VAL A 13 -5.61 4.85 2.68
N LEU A 14 -5.64 5.45 3.87
CA LEU A 14 -4.50 6.13 4.49
C LEU A 14 -3.30 5.21 4.69
N ASN A 15 -3.55 3.98 5.14
CA ASN A 15 -2.51 2.98 5.37
C ASN A 15 -2.24 2.09 4.14
N THR A 16 -2.49 2.58 2.91
CA THR A 16 -2.27 1.77 1.70
C THR A 16 -0.78 1.43 1.51
N PRO A 17 -0.45 0.16 1.21
CA PRO A 17 -1.33 -1.02 1.24
C PRO A 17 -1.62 -1.44 2.69
N GLY A 18 -2.91 -1.62 3.02
CA GLY A 18 -3.30 -2.13 4.33
C GLY A 18 -3.08 -3.63 4.41
N THR A 19 -2.20 -4.06 5.32
CA THR A 19 -1.88 -5.48 5.54
C THR A 19 -2.88 -6.11 6.51
N ILE A 20 -3.37 -7.31 6.17
CA ILE A 20 -4.24 -8.12 7.04
C ILE A 20 -3.53 -9.45 7.31
N ASP A 21 -3.29 -9.74 8.59
CA ASP A 21 -2.58 -10.96 9.00
C ASP A 21 -3.44 -12.21 8.82
N ARG A 22 -2.76 -13.36 8.60
CA ARG A 22 -3.40 -14.64 8.26
C ARG A 22 -4.32 -15.18 9.36
N ASP A 23 -4.09 -14.80 10.61
CA ASP A 23 -4.81 -15.24 11.80
C ASP A 23 -5.86 -14.21 12.27
N TYR A 24 -5.96 -13.05 11.60
CA TYR A 24 -7.01 -12.08 11.87
C TYR A 24 -8.39 -12.66 11.54
N ARG A 25 -9.34 -12.50 12.48
CA ARG A 25 -10.74 -12.96 12.35
C ARG A 25 -11.77 -11.87 12.64
N GLY A 26 -11.32 -10.65 12.91
CA GLY A 26 -12.22 -9.52 13.17
C GLY A 26 -12.82 -8.94 11.89
N GLU A 27 -13.67 -7.94 12.07
CA GLU A 27 -14.19 -7.14 10.96
C GLU A 27 -13.05 -6.38 10.26
N ILE A 28 -13.03 -6.39 8.93
CA ILE A 28 -12.10 -5.59 8.15
C ILE A 28 -12.61 -4.15 8.10
N LYS A 29 -11.80 -3.20 8.59
CA LYS A 29 -12.08 -1.77 8.54
C LYS A 29 -11.20 -1.07 7.51
N VAL A 30 -11.70 -0.01 6.91
CA VAL A 30 -11.00 0.78 5.89
C VAL A 30 -10.75 2.19 6.45
N ILE A 31 -9.47 2.54 6.63
CA ILE A 31 -9.08 3.87 7.11
C ILE A 31 -9.07 4.83 5.91
N LEU A 32 -10.22 5.44 5.62
CA LEU A 32 -10.33 6.41 4.54
C LEU A 32 -9.76 7.77 4.94
N ILE A 33 -9.09 8.42 4.00
CA ILE A 33 -8.70 9.84 4.09
C ILE A 33 -9.12 10.56 2.81
N ASN A 34 -9.60 11.78 2.98
CA ASN A 34 -9.91 12.67 1.87
C ASN A 34 -8.81 13.73 1.76
N HIS A 35 -7.97 13.64 0.73
CA HIS A 35 -6.99 14.67 0.39
C HIS A 35 -7.54 15.73 -0.58
N GLY A 36 -8.77 15.55 -1.07
CA GLY A 36 -9.43 16.51 -1.93
C GLY A 36 -9.86 17.77 -1.16
N ILE A 37 -10.15 18.83 -1.90
CA ILE A 37 -10.66 20.09 -1.34
C ILE A 37 -12.16 20.01 -1.03
N ASP A 38 -12.89 19.18 -1.76
CA ASP A 38 -14.33 19.02 -1.62
C ASP A 38 -14.70 17.92 -0.62
N ARG A 39 -15.85 18.08 0.04
CA ARG A 39 -16.42 17.03 0.89
C ARG A 39 -16.81 15.82 0.04
N TYR A 40 -16.39 14.63 0.48
CA TYR A 40 -16.82 13.37 -0.11
C TYR A 40 -17.72 12.59 0.85
N GLN A 41 -18.96 12.30 0.44
CA GLN A 41 -19.90 11.52 1.24
C GLN A 41 -19.89 10.06 0.79
N VAL A 42 -19.50 9.16 1.69
CA VAL A 42 -19.63 7.71 1.51
C VAL A 42 -21.04 7.28 1.93
N LYS A 43 -21.69 6.47 1.10
CA LYS A 43 -23.00 5.88 1.39
C LYS A 43 -22.86 4.37 1.60
N ARG A 44 -23.79 3.79 2.36
CA ARG A 44 -23.86 2.34 2.55
C ARG A 44 -24.04 1.65 1.19
N GLY A 45 -23.19 0.66 0.90
CA GLY A 45 -23.16 -0.04 -0.38
C GLY A 45 -22.13 0.50 -1.37
N ASP A 46 -21.51 1.65 -1.10
CA ASP A 46 -20.46 2.17 -1.96
C ASP A 46 -19.21 1.27 -1.95
N ARG A 47 -18.65 1.05 -3.13
CA ARG A 47 -17.36 0.36 -3.28
C ARG A 47 -16.22 1.33 -3.00
N ILE A 48 -15.73 1.33 -1.75
CA ILE A 48 -14.72 2.30 -1.26
C ILE A 48 -13.26 1.81 -1.34
N ALA A 49 -13.04 0.51 -1.40
CA ALA A 49 -11.72 -0.11 -1.45
C ALA A 49 -11.75 -1.39 -2.30
N GLN A 50 -10.61 -2.05 -2.42
CA GLN A 50 -10.45 -3.36 -3.04
C GLN A 50 -9.44 -4.16 -2.23
N LEU A 51 -9.64 -5.48 -2.16
CA LEU A 51 -8.76 -6.42 -1.47
C LEU A 51 -8.06 -7.28 -2.51
N VAL A 52 -6.76 -7.49 -2.33
CA VAL A 52 -5.96 -8.42 -3.14
C VAL A 52 -5.41 -9.49 -2.20
N ILE A 53 -5.61 -10.76 -2.55
CA ILE A 53 -5.04 -11.90 -1.84
C ILE A 53 -3.81 -12.34 -2.63
N ALA A 54 -2.64 -12.38 -1.97
CA ALA A 54 -1.38 -12.75 -2.58
C ALA A 54 -0.56 -13.64 -1.63
N PRO A 55 0.29 -14.54 -2.15
CA PRO A 55 1.22 -15.29 -1.32
C PRO A 55 2.24 -14.36 -0.65
N VAL A 56 2.65 -14.71 0.57
CA VAL A 56 3.72 -14.02 1.31
C VAL A 56 4.75 -15.05 1.76
N LEU A 57 6.03 -14.67 1.73
CA LEU A 57 7.14 -15.49 2.22
C LEU A 57 7.45 -15.13 3.67
N GLN A 58 7.63 -16.13 4.52
CA GLN A 58 8.23 -15.96 5.84
C GLN A 58 9.74 -16.04 5.68
N VAL A 59 10.45 -14.99 6.08
CA VAL A 59 11.91 -14.92 5.96
C VAL A 59 12.58 -15.31 7.28
N GLU A 60 13.68 -16.05 7.17
CA GLU A 60 14.63 -16.26 8.26
C GLU A 60 15.82 -15.34 8.03
N TRP A 61 16.20 -14.56 9.04
CA TRP A 61 17.35 -13.67 8.95
C TRP A 61 18.64 -14.44 9.19
N VAL A 62 19.59 -14.34 8.25
CA VAL A 62 20.94 -14.89 8.39
C VAL A 62 21.93 -13.72 8.46
N THR A 63 22.61 -13.58 9.60
CA THR A 63 23.61 -12.53 9.80
C THR A 63 24.89 -12.84 9.03
N GLY A 64 25.46 -11.83 8.37
CA GLY A 64 26.75 -11.91 7.69
C GLY A 64 27.52 -10.58 7.79
N GLU A 65 28.84 -10.63 7.58
CA GLU A 65 29.71 -9.46 7.69
C GLU A 65 29.61 -8.52 6.48
N HIS A 66 29.38 -9.09 5.29
CA HIS A 66 29.31 -8.35 4.03
C HIS A 66 28.24 -8.92 3.10
N LEU A 67 27.65 -8.05 2.27
CA LEU A 67 26.78 -8.44 1.15
C LEU A 67 27.58 -8.39 -0.16
N GLY A 68 27.25 -9.27 -1.10
CA GLY A 68 27.87 -9.25 -2.44
C GLY A 68 27.52 -7.98 -3.22
N GLU A 69 28.42 -7.56 -4.12
CA GLU A 69 28.20 -6.39 -4.98
C GLU A 69 27.11 -6.66 -6.02
N THR A 70 26.34 -5.63 -6.36
CA THR A 70 25.33 -5.67 -7.43
C THR A 70 25.45 -4.42 -8.28
N ILE A 71 24.99 -4.49 -9.54
CA ILE A 71 24.96 -3.33 -10.46
C ILE A 71 24.20 -2.14 -9.86
N ARG A 72 23.16 -2.40 -9.07
CA ARG A 72 22.37 -1.36 -8.40
C ARG A 72 23.09 -0.75 -7.19
N GLY A 73 23.87 -1.54 -6.46
CA GLY A 73 24.53 -1.12 -5.22
C GLY A 73 23.57 -0.43 -4.24
N ALA A 74 23.99 0.72 -3.71
CA ALA A 74 23.19 1.55 -2.79
C ALA A 74 22.16 2.46 -3.50
N GLY A 75 21.95 2.32 -4.81
CA GLY A 75 21.04 3.18 -5.59
C GLY A 75 19.56 3.07 -5.17
N GLY A 76 18.94 4.19 -4.84
CA GLY A 76 17.53 4.30 -4.46
C GLY A 76 16.92 5.66 -4.84
N PHE A 77 15.64 5.87 -4.58
CA PHE A 77 14.98 7.19 -4.71
C PHE A 77 15.20 7.89 -6.06
N GLY A 78 15.00 7.18 -7.17
CA GLY A 78 15.15 7.77 -8.51
C GLY A 78 16.60 7.82 -9.02
N HIS A 79 17.52 7.02 -8.48
CA HIS A 79 18.94 7.01 -8.90
C HIS A 79 19.19 6.78 -10.41
N THR A 80 18.20 6.25 -11.15
CA THR A 80 18.27 6.05 -12.61
C THR A 80 17.92 7.30 -13.41
N GLY A 81 17.48 8.38 -12.76
CA GLY A 81 17.03 9.62 -13.40
C GLY A 81 15.63 9.54 -14.02
N GLU A 82 15.07 10.73 -14.29
CA GLU A 82 13.90 10.94 -15.13
C GLU A 82 14.42 11.40 -16.51
N ARG A 83 14.04 10.71 -17.58
CA ARG A 83 14.30 11.20 -18.95
C ARG A 83 13.39 12.37 -19.27
#